data_AF-A0A3M1L9K0-F1
#
_entry.id   AF-A0A3M1L9K0-F1
#
_cell.length_a   1.000
_cell.length_b   1.000
_cell.length_c   1.000
_cell.angle_alpha   90.00
_cell.angle_beta   90.00
_cell.angle_gamma   90.00
#
_symmetry.space_group_name_H-M   'P 1'
#
loop_
_entity.id
_entity.type
_entity.pdbx_description
1 polymer ?
#
loop_
_entity_poly.entity_id
_entity_poly.type
_entity_poly.pdbx_seq_one_letter_code
_entity_poly.pdbx_strand_id
1 'polypeptide(L)'
;MTRYYPQRRVLRRLEKGWTRIEVLLNRLTSDEVEGRVRFWNPLYHLGTLAIFLLIVLAVTGTYLTIFYRPGADRAYETVMGISHSWLGSLMRTVHRYAADGLLLVILLHALKMLLSDRFWGSRWLAWVSGWLLLILIWIIGVMGYWLVWDQRAQWLTEYLIGLLKGAFALAFITPEIAARTFAFFVIVLFLHVFLSVLILLGILVHELRLSRARWWSPRWLMVGTGLVLVALALARPAATIPPADLSRLVGTVSLDHWYLGFLRPTSRWGNLPFWGAAGLVMAVLLALPWLARGRTMGPARVAEPACTGCTLCLQQCPYEAIEMRPRTDEARYPSRAVVNPALCTGCGICVGTCAPEGMELVGLPTPRLRETLRQALASARDAGQTPAVVFTCQRHT
;
A
#
# COMPACT_ATOMS: atom_id res chain seq x y z
N MET A 1 2.88 -28.69 -20.73
CA MET A 1 2.07 -27.94 -19.74
C MET A 1 1.96 -26.47 -20.13
N THR A 2 0.74 -25.96 -20.31
CA THR A 2 0.48 -24.54 -20.59
C THR A 2 0.88 -23.69 -19.38
N ARG A 3 1.77 -22.71 -19.56
CA ARG A 3 2.11 -21.76 -18.49
C ARG A 3 1.03 -20.69 -18.38
N TYR A 4 0.30 -20.66 -17.26
CA TYR A 4 -0.74 -19.67 -16.98
C TYR A 4 -0.18 -18.40 -16.35
N TYR A 5 1.03 -18.44 -15.80
CA TYR A 5 1.76 -17.22 -15.46
C TYR A 5 2.57 -16.72 -16.65
N PRO A 6 2.54 -15.41 -16.97
CA PRO A 6 3.36 -14.84 -18.04
C PRO A 6 4.84 -15.14 -17.77
N GLN A 7 5.63 -15.37 -18.83
CA GLN A 7 7.08 -15.60 -18.73
C GLN A 7 7.82 -14.29 -18.42
N ARG A 8 7.52 -13.65 -17.28
CA ARG A 8 8.21 -12.44 -16.82
C ARG A 8 9.52 -12.82 -16.15
N ARG A 9 10.55 -13.11 -16.95
CA ARG A 9 11.85 -13.59 -16.45
C ARG A 9 12.45 -12.65 -15.40
N VAL A 10 12.40 -11.33 -15.64
CA VAL A 10 12.92 -10.32 -14.70
C VAL A 10 12.11 -10.31 -13.40
N LEU A 11 10.78 -10.19 -13.49
CA LEU A 11 9.92 -10.14 -12.30
C LEU A 11 10.06 -11.40 -11.44
N ARG A 12 10.15 -12.59 -12.07
CA ARG A 12 10.39 -13.85 -11.34
C ARG A 12 11.73 -13.89 -10.62
N ARG A 13 12.79 -13.32 -11.20
CA ARG A 13 14.10 -13.23 -10.52
C ARG A 13 14.01 -12.31 -9.30
N LEU A 14 13.36 -11.16 -9.44
CA LEU A 14 13.16 -10.22 -8.33
C LEU A 14 12.26 -10.81 -7.24
N GLU A 15 11.19 -11.51 -7.63
CA GLU A 15 10.31 -12.23 -6.71
C GLU A 15 11.06 -13.31 -5.92
N LYS A 16 11.93 -14.09 -6.58
CA LYS A 16 12.78 -15.07 -5.89
C LYS A 16 13.70 -14.39 -4.86
N GLY A 17 14.24 -13.22 -5.20
CA GLY A 17 15.01 -12.39 -4.26
C GLY A 17 14.18 -11.98 -3.04
N TRP A 18 12.98 -11.45 -3.26
CA TRP A 18 12.04 -11.08 -2.20
C TRP A 18 11.65 -12.27 -1.32
N THR A 19 11.35 -13.42 -1.94
CA THR A 19 10.98 -14.65 -1.23
C THR A 19 12.11 -15.12 -0.31
N ARG A 20 13.38 -14.97 -0.72
CA ARG A 20 14.52 -15.29 0.16
C ARG A 20 14.56 -14.38 1.39
N ILE A 21 14.25 -13.10 1.24
CA ILE A 21 14.15 -12.15 2.36
C ILE A 21 13.00 -12.56 3.29
N GLU A 22 11.83 -12.89 2.74
CA GLU A 22 10.69 -13.35 3.55
C GLU A 22 11.01 -14.66 4.29
N VAL A 23 11.68 -15.62 3.65
CA VAL A 23 12.10 -16.88 4.29
C VAL A 23 13.14 -16.64 5.37
N LEU A 24 14.12 -15.74 5.13
CA LEU A 24 15.11 -15.37 6.14
C LEU A 24 14.43 -14.76 7.36
N LEU A 25 13.53 -13.80 7.16
CA LEU A 25 12.77 -13.18 8.25
C LEU A 25 11.89 -14.20 8.96
N ASN A 26 11.21 -15.10 8.25
CA ASN A 26 10.45 -16.17 8.88
C ASN A 26 11.32 -17.01 9.79
N ARG A 27 12.53 -17.41 9.36
CA ARG A 27 13.46 -18.19 10.19
C ARG A 27 13.93 -17.43 11.43
N LEU A 28 14.14 -16.12 11.31
CA LEU A 28 14.57 -15.28 12.44
C LEU A 28 13.44 -14.93 13.40
N THR A 29 12.19 -14.96 12.93
CA THR A 29 11.00 -14.49 13.64
C THR A 29 9.95 -15.59 13.79
N SER A 30 10.34 -16.86 13.72
CA SER A 30 9.44 -17.98 13.99
C SER A 30 9.82 -18.65 15.29
N ASP A 31 8.82 -18.92 16.12
CA ASP A 31 8.89 -19.81 17.26
C ASP A 31 8.02 -21.04 16.99
N GLU A 32 8.47 -22.19 17.50
CA GLU A 32 7.69 -23.42 17.47
C GLU A 32 7.24 -23.71 18.91
N VAL A 33 5.93 -23.72 19.11
CA VAL A 33 5.32 -23.98 20.43
C VAL A 33 4.32 -25.12 20.24
N GLU A 34 4.54 -26.24 20.94
CA GLU A 34 3.67 -27.44 20.88
C GLU A 34 3.45 -27.97 19.44
N GLY A 35 4.52 -28.04 18.63
CA GLY A 35 4.43 -28.50 17.24
C GLY A 35 3.66 -27.56 16.29
N ARG A 36 3.32 -26.34 16.74
CA ARG A 36 2.75 -25.28 15.91
C ARG A 36 3.77 -24.17 15.69
N VAL A 37 4.20 -24.01 14.45
CA VAL A 37 5.08 -22.90 14.04
C VAL A 37 4.25 -21.62 13.92
N ARG A 38 4.61 -20.59 14.69
CA ARG A 38 4.04 -19.24 14.56
C ARG A 38 5.05 -18.37 13.82
N PHE A 39 4.55 -17.56 12.87
CA PHE A 39 5.38 -16.66 12.08
C PHE A 39 5.12 -15.21 12.50
N TRP A 40 6.15 -14.52 13.01
CA TRP A 40 6.09 -13.11 13.44
C TRP A 40 6.68 -12.16 12.41
N ASN A 41 6.55 -12.49 11.12
CA ASN A 41 7.15 -11.69 10.05
C ASN A 41 6.30 -10.42 9.74
N PRO A 42 6.82 -9.20 9.99
CA PRO A 42 6.06 -7.97 9.78
C PRO A 42 5.77 -7.68 8.30
N LEU A 43 6.55 -8.24 7.35
CA LEU A 43 6.34 -8.02 5.91
C LEU A 43 4.99 -8.57 5.41
N TYR A 44 4.34 -9.45 6.17
CA TYR A 44 3.00 -9.94 5.87
C TYR A 44 1.91 -8.91 6.13
N HIS A 45 2.20 -7.89 6.95
CA HIS A 45 1.20 -6.99 7.48
C HIS A 45 1.36 -5.53 7.01
N LEU A 46 2.24 -5.26 6.04
CA LEU A 46 2.58 -3.90 5.56
C LEU A 46 1.35 -3.01 5.27
N GLY A 47 0.30 -3.54 4.64
CA GLY A 47 -0.93 -2.76 4.39
C GLY A 47 -1.65 -2.34 5.68
N THR A 48 -1.88 -3.29 6.59
CA THR A 48 -2.50 -2.99 7.90
C THR A 48 -1.61 -2.17 8.83
N LEU A 49 -0.30 -2.29 8.69
CA LEU A 49 0.68 -1.48 9.42
C LEU A 49 0.62 -0.01 8.96
N ALA A 50 0.40 0.24 7.66
CA ALA A 50 0.17 1.60 7.15
C ALA A 50 -1.10 2.23 7.76
N ILE A 51 -2.19 1.46 7.88
CA ILE A 51 -3.42 1.92 8.56
C ILE A 51 -3.13 2.26 10.02
N PHE A 52 -2.39 1.41 10.74
CA PHE A 52 -1.99 1.69 12.12
C PHE A 52 -1.17 3.00 12.24
N LEU A 53 -0.20 3.22 11.36
CA LEU A 53 0.59 4.46 11.35
C LEU A 53 -0.26 5.69 11.00
N LEU A 54 -1.24 5.57 10.11
CA LEU A 54 -2.22 6.62 9.85
C LEU A 54 -3.07 6.95 11.09
N ILE A 55 -3.45 5.95 11.90
CA ILE A 55 -4.14 6.17 13.17
C ILE A 55 -3.23 6.92 14.15
N VAL A 56 -1.96 6.51 14.27
CA VAL A 56 -0.98 7.23 15.11
C VAL A 56 -0.83 8.68 14.66
N LEU A 57 -0.74 8.93 13.34
CA LEU A 57 -0.68 10.27 12.77
C LEU A 57 -1.95 11.08 13.04
N ALA A 58 -3.13 10.48 12.93
CA ALA A 58 -4.39 11.14 13.22
C ALA A 58 -4.51 11.54 14.70
N VAL A 59 -4.13 10.65 15.62
CA VAL A 59 -4.17 10.92 17.07
C VAL A 59 -3.17 12.02 17.45
N THR A 60 -1.91 11.86 17.04
CA THR A 60 -0.86 12.85 17.32
C THR A 60 -1.12 14.17 16.62
N GLY A 61 -1.62 14.15 15.38
CA GLY A 61 -1.96 15.34 14.60
C GLY A 61 -3.12 16.12 15.22
N THR A 62 -4.18 15.42 15.65
CA THR A 62 -5.30 16.05 16.38
C THR A 62 -4.81 16.74 17.64
N TYR A 63 -3.94 16.10 18.42
CA TYR A 63 -3.32 16.72 19.60
C TYR A 63 -2.58 18.01 19.21
N LEU A 64 -1.72 17.97 18.18
CA LEU A 64 -0.95 19.14 17.75
C LEU A 64 -1.86 20.27 17.24
N THR A 65 -2.92 19.94 16.49
CA THR A 65 -3.88 20.92 15.97
C THR A 65 -4.60 21.68 17.08
N ILE A 66 -4.93 21.03 18.21
CA ILE A 66 -5.60 21.69 19.35
C ILE A 66 -4.77 22.84 19.93
N PHE A 67 -3.43 22.70 19.95
CA PHE A 67 -2.54 23.71 20.53
C PHE A 67 -1.92 24.65 19.49
N TYR A 68 -2.08 24.35 18.20
CA TYR A 68 -1.47 25.11 17.12
C TYR A 68 -2.20 26.43 16.85
N ARG A 69 -1.44 27.53 16.71
CA ARG A 69 -1.95 28.85 16.36
C ARG A 69 -1.38 29.26 14.99
N PRO A 70 -2.21 29.43 13.96
CA PRO A 70 -1.75 29.81 12.64
C PRO A 70 -1.27 31.26 12.61
N GLY A 71 -0.21 31.54 11.85
CA GLY A 71 0.30 32.90 11.63
C GLY A 71 1.82 32.91 11.39
N ALA A 72 2.31 33.80 10.53
CA ALA A 72 3.74 33.89 10.20
C ALA A 72 4.61 34.29 11.40
N ASP A 73 4.05 35.09 12.30
CA ASP A 73 4.68 35.58 13.53
C ASP A 73 4.58 34.57 14.69
N ARG A 74 3.58 33.67 14.68
CA ARG A 74 3.29 32.77 15.81
C ARG A 74 3.48 31.28 15.55
N ALA A 75 3.47 30.81 14.30
CA ALA A 75 3.48 29.39 13.98
C ALA A 75 4.71 28.69 14.59
N TYR A 76 5.90 29.24 14.35
CA TYR A 76 7.15 28.72 14.89
C TYR A 76 7.16 28.72 16.43
N GLU A 77 6.82 29.86 17.05
CA GLU A 77 6.76 29.99 18.51
C GLU A 77 5.80 28.98 19.14
N THR A 78 4.67 28.73 18.49
CA THR A 78 3.65 27.79 18.99
C THR A 78 4.17 26.35 18.95
N VAL A 79 4.81 25.94 17.86
CA VAL A 79 5.39 24.59 17.75
C VAL A 79 6.52 24.38 18.77
N MET A 80 7.34 25.41 19.03
CA MET A 80 8.35 25.38 20.09
C MET A 80 7.71 25.34 21.48
N GLY A 81 6.66 26.12 21.72
CA GLY A 81 5.91 26.10 22.97
C GLY A 81 5.30 24.73 23.28
N ILE A 82 4.70 24.05 22.29
CA ILE A 82 4.22 22.67 22.43
C ILE A 82 5.36 21.74 22.85
N SER A 83 6.54 21.91 22.24
CA SER A 83 7.72 21.07 22.48
C SER A 83 8.37 21.28 23.85
N HIS A 84 8.02 22.33 24.60
CA HIS A 84 8.54 22.54 25.95
C HIS A 84 7.94 21.55 26.97
N SER A 85 6.72 21.07 26.74
CA SER A 85 6.13 20.02 27.58
C SER A 85 6.65 18.65 27.15
N TRP A 86 6.86 17.73 28.11
CA TRP A 86 7.29 16.36 27.80
C TRP A 86 6.32 15.65 26.85
N LEU A 87 5.01 15.83 27.07
CA LEU A 87 3.96 15.22 26.26
C LEU A 87 3.88 15.84 24.87
N GLY A 88 3.98 17.16 24.76
CA GLY A 88 3.96 17.85 23.47
C GLY A 88 5.19 17.55 22.62
N SER A 89 6.38 17.46 23.24
CA SER A 89 7.60 16.99 22.58
C SER A 89 7.46 15.54 22.08
N LEU A 90 6.90 14.65 22.91
CA LEU A 90 6.62 13.27 22.54
C LEU A 90 5.64 13.21 21.35
N MET A 91 4.49 13.88 21.44
CA MET A 91 3.48 13.87 20.37
C MET A 91 4.02 14.43 19.06
N ARG A 92 4.75 15.54 19.10
CA ARG A 92 5.41 16.14 17.92
C ARG A 92 6.41 15.17 17.29
N THR A 93 7.23 14.53 18.10
CA THR A 93 8.27 13.62 17.61
C THR A 93 7.70 12.30 17.09
N VAL A 94 6.70 11.73 17.77
CA VAL A 94 5.95 10.56 17.28
C VAL A 94 5.24 10.89 15.97
N HIS A 95 4.58 12.05 15.85
CA HIS A 95 3.95 12.47 14.59
C HIS A 95 4.98 12.52 13.45
N ARG A 96 6.16 13.10 13.71
CA ARG A 96 7.25 13.20 12.73
C ARG A 96 7.78 11.83 12.29
N TYR A 97 8.07 10.92 13.23
CA TYR A 97 8.60 9.59 12.92
C TYR A 97 7.54 8.64 12.37
N ALA A 98 6.27 8.79 12.77
CA ALA A 98 5.18 8.03 12.18
C ALA A 98 4.96 8.40 10.70
N ALA A 99 5.19 9.66 10.30
CA ALA A 99 5.13 10.09 8.91
C ALA A 99 6.22 9.39 8.07
N ASP A 100 7.48 9.40 8.54
CA ASP A 100 8.59 8.70 7.88
C ASP A 100 8.34 7.18 7.80
N GLY A 101 7.87 6.59 8.90
CA GLY A 101 7.51 5.18 8.97
C GLY A 101 6.39 4.82 8.00
N LEU A 102 5.38 5.69 7.86
CA LEU A 102 4.26 5.48 6.94
C LEU A 102 4.75 5.41 5.49
N LEU A 103 5.60 6.36 5.09
CA LEU A 103 6.12 6.38 3.72
C LEU A 103 6.97 5.14 3.43
N LEU A 104 7.84 4.74 4.36
CA LEU A 104 8.63 3.51 4.25
C LEU A 104 7.72 2.27 4.09
N VAL A 105 6.72 2.12 4.95
CA VAL A 105 5.81 0.96 4.95
C VAL A 105 4.97 0.91 3.67
N ILE A 106 4.47 2.04 3.18
CA ILE A 106 3.70 2.08 1.92
C ILE A 106 4.61 1.75 0.72
N LEU A 107 5.85 2.25 0.68
CA LEU A 107 6.79 1.91 -0.39
C LEU A 107 7.12 0.41 -0.39
N LEU A 108 7.34 -0.18 0.79
CA LEU A 108 7.50 -1.63 0.93
C LEU A 108 6.24 -2.40 0.52
N HIS A 109 5.06 -1.89 0.86
CA HIS A 109 3.78 -2.47 0.44
C HIS A 109 3.65 -2.47 -1.09
N ALA A 110 3.90 -1.33 -1.75
CA ALA A 110 3.84 -1.19 -3.20
C ALA A 110 4.88 -2.08 -3.89
N LEU A 111 6.12 -2.11 -3.37
CA LEU A 111 7.18 -3.00 -3.87
C LEU A 111 6.77 -4.46 -3.76
N LYS A 112 6.26 -4.89 -2.60
CA LYS A 112 5.77 -6.26 -2.41
C LYS A 112 4.69 -6.60 -3.43
N MET A 113 3.72 -5.70 -3.68
CA MET A 113 2.66 -5.95 -4.66
C MET A 113 3.19 -6.01 -6.09
N LEU A 114 4.17 -5.17 -6.43
CA LEU A 114 4.86 -5.20 -7.73
C LEU A 114 5.57 -6.54 -7.95
N LEU A 115 6.47 -6.89 -7.03
CA LEU A 115 7.25 -8.13 -7.06
C LEU A 115 6.35 -9.35 -6.99
N SER A 116 5.18 -9.21 -6.36
CA SER A 116 4.19 -10.27 -6.28
C SER A 116 3.31 -10.42 -7.53
N ASP A 117 3.56 -9.66 -8.61
CA ASP A 117 2.69 -9.61 -9.80
C ASP A 117 1.21 -9.30 -9.46
N ARG A 118 0.97 -8.56 -8.37
CA ARG A 118 -0.36 -8.28 -7.80
C ARG A 118 -0.87 -6.87 -8.15
N PHE A 119 -0.58 -6.38 -9.35
CA PHE A 119 -0.95 -5.03 -9.79
C PHE A 119 -1.96 -4.98 -10.95
N TRP A 120 -2.20 -6.09 -11.65
CA TRP A 120 -3.05 -6.13 -12.84
C TRP A 120 -4.32 -6.97 -12.61
N GLY A 121 -5.20 -7.04 -13.62
CA GLY A 121 -6.44 -7.82 -13.55
C GLY A 121 -7.44 -7.17 -12.61
N SER A 122 -8.07 -7.93 -11.71
CA SER A 122 -9.01 -7.38 -10.73
C SER A 122 -8.38 -6.40 -9.72
N ARG A 123 -7.05 -6.34 -9.65
CA ARG A 123 -6.29 -5.53 -8.69
C ARG A 123 -5.85 -4.17 -9.24
N TRP A 124 -6.19 -3.84 -10.50
CA TRP A 124 -5.77 -2.57 -11.12
C TRP A 124 -6.25 -1.36 -10.32
N LEU A 125 -7.47 -1.42 -9.77
CA LEU A 125 -8.06 -0.33 -8.99
C LEU A 125 -7.24 -0.07 -7.71
N ALA A 126 -6.91 -1.14 -6.98
CA ALA A 126 -6.05 -1.06 -5.79
C ALA A 126 -4.67 -0.50 -6.16
N TRP A 127 -4.07 -0.96 -7.27
CA TRP A 127 -2.78 -0.46 -7.72
C TRP A 127 -2.77 1.05 -8.01
N VAL A 128 -3.72 1.51 -8.83
CA VAL A 128 -3.82 2.93 -9.22
C VAL A 128 -4.17 3.81 -8.03
N SER A 129 -5.19 3.44 -7.26
CA SER A 129 -5.55 4.18 -6.04
C SER A 129 -4.41 4.22 -5.02
N GLY A 130 -3.60 3.16 -4.91
CA GLY A 130 -2.45 3.12 -4.01
C GLY A 130 -1.37 4.15 -4.38
N TRP A 131 -1.06 4.32 -5.67
CA TRP A 131 -0.13 5.37 -6.12
C TRP A 131 -0.70 6.77 -5.94
N LEU A 132 -1.99 6.97 -6.20
CA LEU A 132 -2.65 8.26 -5.96
C LEU A 132 -2.66 8.63 -4.45
N LEU A 133 -2.93 7.64 -3.58
CA LEU A 133 -2.83 7.79 -2.13
C LEU A 133 -1.41 8.11 -1.67
N LEU A 134 -0.38 7.46 -2.25
CA LEU A 134 1.01 7.77 -1.93
C LEU A 134 1.36 9.24 -2.26
N ILE A 135 0.92 9.73 -3.43
CA ILE A 135 1.12 11.14 -3.82
C ILE A 135 0.41 12.06 -2.82
N LEU A 136 -0.85 11.75 -2.47
CA LEU A 136 -1.62 12.53 -1.52
C LEU A 136 -0.94 12.59 -0.14
N ILE A 137 -0.48 11.45 0.38
CA ILE A 137 0.26 11.34 1.65
C ILE A 137 1.57 12.13 1.59
N TRP A 138 2.27 12.08 0.45
CA TRP A 138 3.49 12.85 0.25
C TRP A 138 3.23 14.36 0.27
N ILE A 139 2.18 14.83 -0.42
CA ILE A 139 1.75 16.24 -0.40
C ILE A 139 1.40 16.68 1.03
N ILE A 140 0.58 15.89 1.74
CA ILE A 140 0.19 16.20 3.13
C ILE A 140 1.43 16.31 4.03
N GLY A 141 2.39 15.38 3.90
CA GLY A 141 3.62 15.43 4.68
C GLY A 141 4.49 16.64 4.36
N VAL A 142 4.60 17.05 3.09
CA VAL A 142 5.25 18.31 2.69
C VAL A 142 4.56 19.52 3.33
N MET A 143 3.22 19.55 3.34
CA MET A 143 2.45 20.63 3.97
C MET A 143 2.68 20.73 5.48
N GLY A 144 2.95 19.61 6.15
CA GLY A 144 3.29 19.60 7.57
C GLY A 144 4.55 20.43 7.90
N TYR A 145 5.50 20.57 6.98
CA TYR A 145 6.68 21.41 7.18
C TYR A 145 6.34 22.90 7.17
N TRP A 146 5.39 23.36 6.34
CA TRP A 146 4.94 24.75 6.37
C TRP A 146 4.31 25.14 7.71
N LEU A 147 3.64 24.19 8.39
CA LEU A 147 3.07 24.43 9.71
C LEU A 147 4.13 24.61 10.82
N VAL A 148 5.37 24.17 10.60
CA VAL A 148 6.48 24.42 11.56
C VAL A 148 7.09 25.80 11.37
N TRP A 149 7.12 26.28 10.12
CA TRP A 149 7.68 27.60 9.75
C TRP A 149 9.15 27.82 10.14
N ASP A 150 9.98 26.79 9.98
CA ASP A 150 11.43 26.84 10.14
C ASP A 150 12.16 27.13 8.81
N GLN A 151 13.50 27.14 8.81
CA GLN A 151 14.28 27.33 7.59
C GLN A 151 14.01 26.28 6.48
N ARG A 152 13.45 25.09 6.79
CA ARG A 152 13.04 24.12 5.75
C ARG A 152 11.77 24.59 5.05
N ALA A 153 10.81 25.10 5.83
CA ALA A 153 9.60 25.70 5.30
C ALA A 153 9.92 26.91 4.42
N GLN A 154 10.91 27.72 4.83
CA GLN A 154 11.41 28.83 4.03
C GLN A 154 11.96 28.35 2.68
N TRP A 155 12.89 27.38 2.68
CA TRP A 155 13.47 26.89 1.43
C TRP A 155 12.42 26.27 0.50
N LEU A 156 11.47 25.52 1.06
CA LEU A 156 10.32 24.99 0.30
C LEU A 156 9.48 26.12 -0.31
N THR A 157 9.28 27.21 0.43
CA THR A 157 8.55 28.39 -0.04
C THR A 157 9.30 29.07 -1.17
N GLU A 158 10.58 29.40 -0.99
CA GLU A 158 11.44 29.98 -2.03
C GLU A 158 11.46 29.13 -3.30
N TYR A 159 11.55 27.80 -3.13
CA TYR A 159 11.45 26.85 -4.23
C TYR A 159 10.12 26.95 -4.96
N LEU A 160 8.99 26.97 -4.24
CA LEU A 160 7.66 27.07 -4.83
C LEU A 160 7.47 28.40 -5.57
N ILE A 161 7.93 29.51 -4.98
CA ILE A 161 7.94 30.82 -5.64
C ILE A 161 8.70 30.71 -6.97
N GLY A 162 9.91 30.12 -6.95
CA GLY A 162 10.74 29.94 -8.14
C GLY A 162 10.11 29.03 -9.20
N LEU A 163 9.45 27.95 -8.80
CA LEU A 163 8.76 27.01 -9.69
C LEU A 163 7.57 27.66 -10.40
N LEU A 164 6.86 28.57 -9.72
CA LEU A 164 5.67 29.24 -10.24
C LEU A 164 5.97 30.52 -11.03
N LYS A 165 7.22 31.02 -11.02
CA LYS A 165 7.65 32.16 -11.84
C LYS A 165 7.39 31.85 -13.32
N GLY A 166 6.36 32.47 -13.88
CA GLY A 166 5.94 32.34 -15.28
C GLY A 166 4.63 31.57 -15.52
N ALA A 167 4.13 30.79 -14.55
CA ALA A 167 2.91 29.99 -14.71
C ALA A 167 1.63 30.67 -14.15
N PHE A 168 1.77 31.76 -13.40
CA PHE A 168 0.67 32.40 -12.65
C PHE A 168 0.67 33.93 -12.83
N ALA A 169 0.20 34.39 -13.99
CA ALA A 169 -0.23 35.77 -14.21
C ALA A 169 -1.71 35.99 -13.78
N LEU A 170 -2.33 35.06 -13.05
CA LEU A 170 -3.78 35.03 -12.79
C LEU A 170 -4.20 34.75 -11.33
N ALA A 171 -3.40 35.09 -10.32
CA ALA A 171 -3.97 35.30 -8.98
C ALA A 171 -3.32 36.48 -8.27
N PHE A 172 -4.17 37.42 -7.90
CA PHE A 172 -3.89 38.49 -6.96
C PHE A 172 -3.18 37.92 -5.71
N ILE A 173 -2.09 38.56 -5.31
CA ILE A 173 -1.13 38.21 -4.25
C ILE A 173 0.08 37.40 -4.77
N THR A 174 1.26 38.02 -4.80
CA THR A 174 2.51 37.31 -5.08
C THR A 174 2.70 36.20 -4.02
N PRO A 175 3.20 35.01 -4.41
CA PRO A 175 3.49 33.91 -3.48
C PRO A 175 4.28 34.32 -2.23
N GLU A 176 5.12 35.35 -2.33
CA GLU A 176 5.84 35.93 -1.20
C GLU A 176 4.92 36.65 -0.20
N ILE A 177 3.97 37.45 -0.66
CA ILE A 177 3.01 38.13 0.21
C ILE A 177 2.05 37.09 0.80
N ALA A 178 1.58 36.14 -0.02
CA ALA A 178 0.68 35.07 0.41
C ALA A 178 1.29 34.26 1.56
N ALA A 179 2.55 33.83 1.42
CA ALA A 179 3.26 33.04 2.41
C ALA A 179 3.51 33.78 3.75
N ARG A 180 3.42 35.11 3.77
CA ARG A 180 3.52 35.93 5.00
C ARG A 180 2.17 36.18 5.66
N THR A 181 1.05 35.78 5.06
CA THR A 181 -0.29 36.05 5.60
C THR A 181 -0.75 34.99 6.59
N PHE A 182 -1.53 35.42 7.58
CA PHE A 182 -2.31 34.52 8.44
C PHE A 182 -3.15 33.51 7.65
N ALA A 183 -3.76 33.96 6.54
CA ALA A 183 -4.59 33.14 5.67
C ALA A 183 -3.85 31.92 5.10
N PHE A 184 -2.57 32.06 4.74
CA PHE A 184 -1.76 30.95 4.25
C PHE A 184 -1.69 29.80 5.26
N PHE A 185 -1.40 30.10 6.54
CA PHE A 185 -1.31 29.07 7.58
C PHE A 185 -2.65 28.41 7.86
N VAL A 186 -3.75 29.17 7.83
CA VAL A 186 -5.11 28.61 7.97
C VAL A 186 -5.43 27.67 6.81
N ILE A 187 -5.13 28.08 5.57
CA ILE A 187 -5.37 27.26 4.37
C ILE A 187 -4.52 25.99 4.40
N VAL A 188 -3.22 26.11 4.70
CA VAL A 188 -2.33 24.94 4.81
C VAL A 188 -2.79 24.00 5.91
N LEU A 189 -3.16 24.52 7.09
CA LEU A 189 -3.69 23.70 8.19
C LEU A 189 -4.99 23.00 7.79
N PHE A 190 -5.94 23.75 7.22
CA PHE A 190 -7.21 23.20 6.74
C PHE A 190 -6.98 22.10 5.72
N LEU A 191 -6.18 22.34 4.68
CA LEU A 191 -5.88 21.35 3.66
C LEU A 191 -5.13 20.14 4.24
N HIS A 192 -4.17 20.35 5.14
CA HIS A 192 -3.43 19.26 5.77
C HIS A 192 -4.37 18.32 6.55
N VAL A 193 -5.31 18.87 7.32
CA VAL A 193 -6.30 18.10 8.08
C VAL A 193 -7.36 17.49 7.16
N PHE A 194 -7.95 18.29 6.26
CA PHE A 194 -9.01 17.84 5.35
C PHE A 194 -8.55 16.73 4.41
N LEU A 195 -7.38 16.90 3.79
CA LEU A 195 -6.81 15.88 2.91
C LEU A 195 -6.41 14.62 3.69
N SER A 196 -6.00 14.74 4.96
CA SER A 196 -5.75 13.58 5.83
C SER A 196 -7.02 12.78 6.10
N VAL A 197 -8.17 13.44 6.28
CA VAL A 197 -9.47 12.75 6.39
C VAL A 197 -9.87 12.11 5.06
N LEU A 198 -9.59 12.77 3.93
CA LEU A 198 -9.86 12.25 2.59
C LEU A 198 -9.10 10.95 2.29
N ILE A 199 -7.96 10.70 2.94
CA ILE A 199 -7.25 9.41 2.87
C ILE A 199 -8.19 8.25 3.25
N LEU A 200 -9.09 8.43 4.23
CA LEU A 200 -10.04 7.37 4.62
C LEU A 200 -10.93 6.95 3.45
N LEU A 201 -11.47 7.91 2.71
CA LEU A 201 -12.24 7.63 1.49
C LEU A 201 -11.36 6.94 0.43
N GLY A 202 -10.12 7.40 0.28
CA GLY A 202 -9.19 6.77 -0.64
C GLY A 202 -8.87 5.32 -0.27
N ILE A 203 -8.76 4.98 1.02
CA ILE A 203 -8.58 3.61 1.51
C ILE A 203 -9.82 2.76 1.20
N LEU A 204 -11.03 3.31 1.36
CA LEU A 204 -12.26 2.60 0.96
C LEU A 204 -12.26 2.25 -0.54
N VAL A 205 -11.84 3.19 -1.40
CA VAL A 205 -11.68 2.93 -2.84
C VAL A 205 -10.57 1.90 -3.11
N HIS A 206 -9.46 1.98 -2.38
CA HIS A 206 -8.33 1.07 -2.50
C HIS A 206 -8.71 -0.39 -2.18
N GLU A 207 -9.65 -0.58 -1.24
CA GLU A 207 -10.08 -1.90 -0.77
C GLU A 207 -11.44 -2.34 -1.31
N LEU A 208 -12.11 -1.53 -2.14
CA LEU A 208 -13.51 -1.71 -2.59
C LEU A 208 -13.85 -3.10 -3.14
N ARG A 209 -12.86 -3.82 -3.70
CA ARG A 209 -13.04 -5.16 -4.27
C ARG A 209 -12.88 -6.30 -3.27
N LEU A 210 -12.54 -6.04 -2.02
CA LEU A 210 -12.37 -7.05 -0.98
C LEU A 210 -13.51 -6.93 0.03
N SER A 211 -14.37 -7.93 0.11
CA SER A 211 -15.48 -7.92 1.08
C SER A 211 -15.06 -8.14 2.53
N ARG A 212 -13.88 -8.74 2.73
CA ARG A 212 -13.33 -9.07 4.06
C ARG A 212 -11.92 -8.54 4.21
N ALA A 213 -11.73 -7.26 3.92
CA ALA A 213 -10.47 -6.57 4.16
C ALA A 213 -10.16 -6.58 5.67
N ARG A 214 -8.95 -6.99 6.05
CA ARG A 214 -8.48 -6.87 7.43
C ARG A 214 -7.87 -5.50 7.60
N TRP A 215 -8.41 -4.70 8.50
CA TRP A 215 -7.92 -3.34 8.78
C TRP A 215 -6.88 -3.31 9.89
N TRP A 216 -6.95 -4.29 10.80
CA TRP A 216 -6.11 -4.33 11.98
C TRP A 216 -4.90 -5.22 11.78
N SER A 217 -3.73 -4.67 12.10
CA SER A 217 -2.51 -5.45 12.23
C SER A 217 -2.57 -6.31 13.49
N PRO A 218 -1.81 -7.42 13.58
CA PRO A 218 -1.67 -8.17 14.82
C PRO A 218 -1.24 -7.27 15.98
N ARG A 219 -1.79 -7.51 17.18
CA ARG A 219 -1.54 -6.67 18.37
C ARG A 219 -0.05 -6.50 18.69
N TRP A 220 0.73 -7.58 18.58
CA TRP A 220 2.16 -7.54 18.84
C TRP A 220 2.90 -6.56 17.93
N LEU A 221 2.49 -6.45 16.67
CA LEU A 221 3.14 -5.57 15.70
C LEU A 221 2.75 -4.12 15.96
N MET A 222 1.47 -3.86 16.26
CA MET A 222 1.01 -2.51 16.62
C MET A 222 1.69 -2.01 17.90
N VAL A 223 1.71 -2.84 18.95
CA VAL A 223 2.38 -2.49 20.23
C VAL A 223 3.88 -2.33 20.01
N GLY A 224 4.53 -3.27 19.30
CA GLY A 224 5.96 -3.20 19.00
C GLY A 224 6.34 -1.93 18.22
N THR A 225 5.62 -1.62 17.15
CA THR A 225 5.83 -0.40 16.37
C THR A 225 5.56 0.86 17.21
N GLY A 226 4.50 0.88 18.01
CA GLY A 226 4.20 1.99 18.92
C GLY A 226 5.30 2.23 19.95
N LEU A 227 5.79 1.16 20.58
CA LEU A 227 6.91 1.22 21.54
C LEU A 227 8.20 1.70 20.88
N VAL A 228 8.51 1.23 19.66
CA VAL A 228 9.67 1.71 18.90
C VAL A 228 9.55 3.19 18.58
N LEU A 229 8.37 3.67 18.14
CA LEU A 229 8.15 5.09 17.88
C LEU A 229 8.34 5.95 19.13
N VAL A 230 7.79 5.51 20.26
CA VAL A 230 7.94 6.21 21.55
C VAL A 230 9.40 6.18 22.01
N ALA A 231 10.07 5.04 21.94
CA ALA A 231 11.47 4.91 22.33
C ALA A 231 12.38 5.79 21.46
N LEU A 232 12.17 5.80 20.14
CA LEU A 232 12.88 6.70 19.23
C LEU A 232 12.59 8.16 19.54
N ALA A 233 11.33 8.50 19.82
CA ALA A 233 10.94 9.86 20.15
C ALA A 233 11.58 10.39 21.45
N LEU A 234 11.72 9.53 22.46
CA LEU A 234 12.40 9.85 23.70
C LEU A 234 13.92 9.92 23.54
N ALA A 235 14.50 9.02 22.73
CA ALA A 235 15.95 8.98 22.51
C ALA A 235 16.45 10.10 21.58
N ARG A 236 15.63 10.50 20.61
CA ARG A 236 15.94 11.50 19.58
C ARG A 236 14.72 12.38 19.34
N PRO A 237 14.47 13.40 20.18
CA PRO A 237 13.41 14.37 19.96
C PRO A 237 13.54 15.06 18.59
N ALA A 238 12.41 15.46 18.00
CA ALA A 238 12.38 16.13 16.71
C ALA A 238 13.23 17.41 16.74
N ALA A 239 14.23 17.47 15.87
CA ALA A 239 15.18 18.58 15.81
C ALA A 239 14.47 19.94 15.67
N THR A 240 14.98 20.92 16.40
CA THR A 240 14.58 22.32 16.32
C THR A 240 15.57 23.06 15.41
N ILE A 241 15.06 23.62 14.32
CA ILE A 241 15.83 24.41 13.35
C ILE A 241 15.44 25.87 13.53
N PRO A 242 16.34 26.85 13.28
CA PRO A 242 15.97 28.26 13.37
C PRO A 242 14.70 28.61 12.58
N PRO A 243 13.96 29.65 13.02
CA PRO A 243 12.76 30.10 12.33
C PRO A 243 13.07 30.56 10.91
N ALA A 244 12.04 30.55 10.05
CA ALA A 244 12.11 31.16 8.73
C ALA A 244 12.41 32.67 8.83
N ASP A 245 13.42 33.12 8.09
CA ASP A 245 13.78 34.53 7.95
C ASP A 245 13.87 34.89 6.46
N LEU A 246 12.75 35.37 5.91
CA LEU A 246 12.61 35.74 4.51
C LEU A 246 13.45 36.96 4.09
N SER A 247 14.19 37.58 5.02
CA SER A 247 15.17 38.63 4.69
C SER A 247 16.54 38.06 4.29
N ARG A 248 16.76 36.75 4.51
CA ARG A 248 18.03 36.07 4.23
C ARG A 248 17.77 34.84 3.37
N LEU A 249 18.56 34.65 2.32
CA LEU A 249 18.50 33.42 1.53
C LEU A 249 19.05 32.25 2.33
N VAL A 250 18.36 31.12 2.26
CA VAL A 250 18.78 29.89 2.95
C VAL A 250 19.93 29.25 2.19
N GLY A 251 21.13 29.26 2.78
CA GLY A 251 22.33 28.67 2.17
C GLY A 251 22.36 27.14 2.22
N THR A 252 22.39 26.56 3.43
CA THR A 252 22.34 25.10 3.62
C THR A 252 21.49 24.75 4.83
N VAL A 253 20.49 23.88 4.65
CA VAL A 253 19.63 23.35 5.71
C VAL A 253 19.60 21.83 5.62
N SER A 254 19.50 21.17 6.77
CA SER A 254 19.30 19.73 6.83
C SER A 254 17.91 19.39 6.26
N LEU A 255 17.88 18.95 4.99
CA LEU A 255 16.64 18.49 4.38
C LEU A 255 16.31 17.07 4.82
N ASP A 256 15.02 16.86 5.10
CA ASP A 256 14.47 15.53 5.23
C ASP A 256 14.57 14.77 3.91
N HIS A 257 14.89 13.47 3.98
CA HIS A 257 15.13 12.66 2.79
C HIS A 257 13.82 12.22 2.10
N TRP A 258 12.74 12.06 2.85
CA TRP A 258 11.50 11.47 2.39
C TRP A 258 10.57 12.48 1.71
N TYR A 259 10.32 13.59 2.38
CA TYR A 259 9.36 14.61 1.95
C TYR A 259 10.04 15.77 1.24
N LEU A 260 11.23 16.17 1.68
CA LEU A 260 11.96 17.32 1.12
C LEU A 260 13.20 16.92 0.29
N GLY A 261 13.44 15.62 0.13
CA GLY A 261 14.62 15.10 -0.56
C GLY A 261 14.68 15.52 -2.04
N PHE A 262 13.54 15.83 -2.64
CA PHE A 262 13.42 16.29 -4.02
C PHE A 262 14.02 17.69 -4.26
N LEU A 263 14.13 18.54 -3.23
CA LEU A 263 14.64 19.91 -3.38
C LEU A 263 16.10 19.93 -3.86
N ARG A 264 16.92 18.95 -3.42
CA ARG A 264 18.33 18.83 -3.83
C ARG A 264 18.53 18.48 -5.32
N PRO A 265 17.90 17.42 -5.88
CA PRO A 265 18.02 17.14 -7.29
C PRO A 265 17.36 18.23 -8.14
N THR A 266 16.25 18.84 -7.71
CA THR A 266 15.65 19.97 -8.47
C THR A 266 16.56 21.18 -8.54
N SER A 267 17.33 21.47 -7.48
CA SER A 267 18.28 22.59 -7.50
C SER A 267 19.53 22.31 -8.35
N ARG A 268 19.87 21.04 -8.58
CA ARG A 268 21.04 20.62 -9.37
C ARG A 268 20.73 20.41 -10.85
N TRP A 269 19.62 19.75 -11.14
CA TRP A 269 19.25 19.34 -12.49
C TRP A 269 18.22 20.29 -13.13
N GLY A 270 17.55 21.11 -12.32
CA GLY A 270 16.44 21.95 -12.75
C GLY A 270 15.08 21.23 -12.58
N ASN A 271 14.01 22.03 -12.55
CA ASN A 271 12.66 21.56 -12.29
C ASN A 271 12.11 20.66 -13.39
N LEU A 272 12.22 21.09 -14.66
CA LEU A 272 11.65 20.38 -15.80
C LEU A 272 12.19 18.96 -15.96
N PRO A 273 13.51 18.69 -15.99
CA PRO A 273 14.00 17.33 -16.15
C PRO A 273 13.67 16.44 -14.95
N PHE A 274 13.73 16.97 -13.73
CA PHE A 274 13.39 16.20 -12.53
C PHE A 274 11.91 15.82 -12.51
N TRP A 275 11.01 16.79 -12.61
CA TRP A 275 9.56 16.54 -12.57
C TRP A 275 9.06 15.82 -13.82
N GLY A 276 9.67 16.05 -14.99
CA GLY A 276 9.39 15.31 -16.21
C GLY A 276 9.73 13.82 -16.05
N ALA A 277 10.91 13.50 -15.51
CA ALA A 277 11.30 12.12 -15.23
C ALA A 277 10.41 11.47 -14.16
N ALA A 278 10.13 12.17 -13.06
CA ALA A 278 9.24 11.68 -12.00
C ALA A 278 7.81 11.43 -12.52
N GLY A 279 7.27 12.36 -13.31
CA GLY A 279 5.97 12.25 -13.95
C GLY A 279 5.90 11.09 -14.95
N LEU A 280 6.95 10.89 -15.75
CA LEU A 280 7.05 9.75 -16.66
C LEU A 280 7.07 8.41 -15.90
N VAL A 281 7.89 8.30 -14.85
CA VAL A 281 7.93 7.10 -14.00
C VAL A 281 6.56 6.83 -13.38
N MET A 282 5.90 7.85 -12.86
CA MET A 282 4.55 7.73 -12.30
C MET A 282 3.54 7.30 -13.36
N ALA A 283 3.56 7.90 -14.56
CA ALA A 283 2.67 7.53 -15.64
C ALA A 283 2.85 6.07 -16.07
N VAL A 284 4.10 5.59 -16.16
CA VAL A 284 4.42 4.18 -16.44
C VAL A 284 3.90 3.27 -15.34
N LEU A 285 4.10 3.63 -14.06
CA LEU A 285 3.63 2.85 -12.93
C LEU A 285 2.10 2.78 -12.89
N LEU A 286 1.41 3.89 -13.13
CA LEU A 286 -0.04 3.95 -13.22
C LEU A 286 -0.54 3.12 -14.41
N ALA A 287 0.11 3.19 -15.57
CA ALA A 287 -0.27 2.44 -16.77
C ALA A 287 0.10 0.94 -16.70
N LEU A 288 0.95 0.54 -15.76
CA LEU A 288 1.49 -0.82 -15.64
C LEU A 288 0.43 -1.95 -15.63
N PRO A 289 -0.74 -1.82 -14.96
CA PRO A 289 -1.80 -2.84 -15.01
C PRO A 289 -2.32 -3.15 -16.42
N TRP A 290 -2.21 -2.20 -17.34
CA TRP A 290 -2.67 -2.31 -18.72
C TRP A 290 -1.54 -2.67 -19.68
N LEU A 291 -0.36 -2.10 -19.48
CA LEU A 291 0.83 -2.37 -20.29
C LEU A 291 1.38 -3.79 -20.05
N ALA A 292 1.36 -4.23 -18.80
CA ALA A 292 1.83 -5.54 -18.39
C ALA A 292 0.67 -6.37 -17.85
N ARG A 293 -0.24 -6.79 -18.73
CA ARG A 293 -1.29 -7.77 -18.40
C ARG A 293 -0.73 -9.20 -18.35
N GLY A 294 -1.11 -9.96 -17.33
CA GLY A 294 -0.80 -11.38 -17.26
C GLY A 294 -1.92 -12.25 -17.86
N ARG A 295 -1.78 -13.57 -17.75
CA ARG A 295 -2.82 -14.53 -18.15
C ARG A 295 -3.67 -14.87 -16.94
N THR A 296 -4.99 -14.88 -17.10
CA THR A 296 -5.93 -15.25 -16.04
C THR A 296 -6.32 -16.72 -16.18
N MET A 297 -6.71 -17.35 -15.07
CA MET A 297 -7.31 -18.68 -15.08
C MET A 297 -8.80 -18.66 -15.49
N GLY A 298 -9.32 -17.50 -15.93
CA GLY A 298 -10.75 -17.29 -16.17
C GLY A 298 -11.60 -17.29 -14.88
N PRO A 299 -12.90 -16.98 -14.99
CA PRO A 299 -13.80 -17.07 -13.85
C PRO A 299 -13.97 -18.53 -13.39
N ALA A 300 -14.36 -18.70 -12.13
CA ALA A 300 -14.82 -20.00 -11.65
C ALA A 300 -16.17 -20.34 -12.27
N ARG A 301 -16.42 -21.62 -12.51
CA ARG A 301 -17.71 -22.15 -12.97
C ARG A 301 -18.11 -23.34 -12.11
N VAL A 302 -19.40 -23.62 -12.07
CA VAL A 302 -19.95 -24.73 -11.30
C VAL A 302 -20.03 -25.97 -12.19
N ALA A 303 -19.46 -27.07 -11.73
CA ALA A 303 -19.62 -28.37 -12.35
C ALA A 303 -20.92 -28.98 -11.82
N GLU A 304 -22.01 -28.78 -12.57
CA GLU A 304 -23.40 -29.01 -12.14
C GLU A 304 -23.70 -30.40 -11.50
N PRO A 305 -23.20 -31.54 -12.00
CA PRO A 305 -23.50 -32.83 -11.37
C PRO A 305 -22.82 -33.02 -10.00
N ALA A 306 -21.72 -32.29 -9.74
CA ALA A 306 -20.92 -32.42 -8.53
C ALA A 306 -21.28 -31.37 -7.45
N CYS A 307 -22.10 -30.36 -7.77
CA CYS A 307 -22.48 -29.33 -6.81
C CYS A 307 -23.46 -29.87 -5.76
N THR A 308 -23.07 -29.81 -4.49
CA THR A 308 -23.90 -30.27 -3.36
C THR A 308 -24.66 -29.16 -2.62
N GLY A 309 -24.47 -27.90 -3.01
CA GLY A 309 -25.15 -26.78 -2.35
C GLY A 309 -24.64 -26.42 -0.94
N CYS A 310 -23.49 -26.96 -0.48
CA CYS A 310 -23.03 -26.81 0.91
C CYS A 310 -22.55 -25.41 1.36
N THR A 311 -22.56 -24.41 0.47
CA THR A 311 -22.21 -22.99 0.72
C THR A 311 -20.75 -22.66 1.10
N LEU A 312 -19.85 -23.63 1.24
CA LEU A 312 -18.44 -23.33 1.60
C LEU A 312 -17.76 -22.40 0.57
N CYS A 313 -18.05 -22.56 -0.72
CA CYS A 313 -17.50 -21.69 -1.77
C CYS A 313 -17.97 -20.23 -1.61
N LEU A 314 -19.24 -20.00 -1.25
CA LEU A 314 -19.82 -18.69 -0.93
C LEU A 314 -19.04 -18.05 0.22
N GLN A 315 -18.92 -18.76 1.35
CA GLN A 315 -18.26 -18.26 2.55
C GLN A 315 -16.79 -17.89 2.32
N GLN A 316 -16.09 -18.65 1.46
CA GLN A 316 -14.67 -18.43 1.19
C GLN A 316 -14.40 -17.41 0.07
N CYS A 317 -15.40 -17.00 -0.72
CA CYS A 317 -15.20 -16.05 -1.82
C CYS A 317 -14.90 -14.64 -1.29
N PRO A 318 -13.69 -14.07 -1.49
CA PRO A 318 -13.34 -12.75 -0.94
C PRO A 318 -13.83 -11.59 -1.81
N TYR A 319 -14.46 -11.88 -2.95
CA TYR A 319 -14.97 -10.91 -3.93
C TYR A 319 -16.50 -10.97 -4.04
N GLU A 320 -17.17 -11.77 -3.20
CA GLU A 320 -18.63 -11.97 -3.22
C GLU A 320 -19.19 -12.33 -4.60
N ALA A 321 -18.37 -13.03 -5.39
CA ALA A 321 -18.71 -13.44 -6.74
C ALA A 321 -19.60 -14.69 -6.80
N ILE A 322 -20.05 -15.23 -5.67
CA ILE A 322 -20.81 -16.49 -5.62
C ILE A 322 -22.12 -16.23 -4.89
N GLU A 323 -23.22 -16.74 -5.43
CA GLU A 323 -24.55 -16.71 -4.85
C GLU A 323 -25.11 -18.14 -4.78
N MET A 324 -25.94 -18.44 -3.78
CA MET A 324 -26.67 -19.71 -3.72
C MET A 324 -28.08 -19.51 -4.28
N ARG A 325 -28.43 -20.24 -5.32
CA ARG A 325 -29.76 -20.21 -5.93
C ARG A 325 -30.47 -21.55 -5.77
N PRO A 326 -31.81 -21.57 -5.67
CA PRO A 326 -32.57 -22.81 -5.69
C PRO A 326 -32.33 -23.56 -7.00
N ARG A 327 -32.27 -24.89 -6.92
CA ARG A 327 -32.19 -25.78 -8.07
C ARG A 327 -33.57 -25.95 -8.69
N THR A 328 -33.58 -26.03 -10.02
CA THR A 328 -34.78 -26.37 -10.82
C THR A 328 -34.63 -27.73 -11.48
N ASP A 329 -33.47 -28.37 -11.32
CA ASP A 329 -33.16 -29.72 -11.76
C ASP A 329 -33.46 -30.74 -10.64
N GLU A 330 -33.80 -31.98 -11.01
CA GLU A 330 -34.13 -33.10 -10.10
C GLU A 330 -32.92 -33.61 -9.28
N ALA A 331 -31.90 -32.78 -9.10
CA ALA A 331 -30.69 -33.15 -8.39
C ALA A 331 -30.96 -33.28 -6.88
N ARG A 332 -30.17 -34.14 -6.21
CA ARG A 332 -30.31 -34.50 -4.78
C ARG A 332 -30.36 -33.30 -3.81
N TYR A 333 -29.74 -32.18 -4.15
CA TYR A 333 -29.58 -31.04 -3.24
C TYR A 333 -30.39 -29.84 -3.73
N PRO A 334 -31.11 -29.12 -2.84
CA PRO A 334 -32.09 -28.11 -3.23
C PRO A 334 -31.48 -26.78 -3.72
N SER A 335 -30.17 -26.57 -3.52
CA SER A 335 -29.48 -25.33 -3.90
C SER A 335 -28.23 -25.59 -4.71
N ARG A 336 -27.88 -24.63 -5.57
CA ARG A 336 -26.65 -24.62 -6.38
C ARG A 336 -25.93 -23.30 -6.23
N ALA A 337 -24.61 -23.35 -6.30
CA ALA A 337 -23.81 -22.15 -6.45
C ALA A 337 -24.01 -21.55 -7.85
N VAL A 338 -23.96 -20.23 -7.95
CA VAL A 338 -23.93 -19.47 -9.21
C VAL A 338 -22.81 -18.45 -9.09
N VAL A 339 -21.90 -18.43 -10.07
CA VAL A 339 -20.76 -17.51 -10.07
C VAL A 339 -21.07 -16.32 -10.96
N ASN A 340 -20.93 -15.10 -10.43
CA ASN A 340 -20.94 -13.87 -11.22
C ASN A 340 -19.56 -13.66 -11.88
N PRO A 341 -19.42 -13.80 -13.21
CA PRO A 341 -18.12 -13.68 -13.88
C PRO A 341 -17.52 -12.27 -13.80
N ALA A 342 -18.34 -11.22 -13.63
CA ALA A 342 -17.87 -9.84 -13.57
C ALA A 342 -17.15 -9.52 -12.25
N LEU A 343 -17.55 -10.18 -11.16
CA LEU A 343 -16.92 -10.06 -9.84
C LEU A 343 -15.79 -11.07 -9.65
N CYS A 344 -15.86 -12.23 -10.31
CA CYS A 344 -14.90 -13.31 -10.14
C CYS A 344 -13.51 -12.94 -10.66
N THR A 345 -12.49 -13.17 -9.83
CA THR A 345 -11.10 -12.87 -10.16
C THR A 345 -10.28 -14.07 -10.60
N GLY A 346 -10.90 -15.27 -10.62
CA GLY A 346 -10.22 -16.52 -10.98
C GLY A 346 -9.18 -16.99 -9.95
N CYS A 347 -9.30 -16.59 -8.68
CA CYS A 347 -8.31 -16.90 -7.64
C CYS A 347 -8.29 -18.37 -7.19
N GLY A 348 -9.32 -19.16 -7.48
CA GLY A 348 -9.35 -20.60 -7.22
C GLY A 348 -9.62 -21.04 -5.77
N ILE A 349 -9.83 -20.13 -4.81
CA ILE A 349 -10.12 -20.47 -3.40
C ILE A 349 -11.34 -21.39 -3.28
N CYS A 350 -12.39 -21.09 -4.06
CA CYS A 350 -13.61 -21.91 -4.10
C CYS A 350 -13.35 -23.32 -4.66
N VAL A 351 -12.46 -23.48 -5.64
CA VAL A 351 -12.07 -24.78 -6.19
C VAL A 351 -11.32 -25.60 -5.14
N GLY A 352 -10.35 -24.99 -4.44
CA GLY A 352 -9.61 -25.68 -3.39
C GLY A 352 -10.43 -26.07 -2.16
N THR A 353 -11.53 -25.34 -1.88
CA THR A 353 -12.44 -25.65 -0.77
C THR A 353 -13.51 -26.67 -1.15
N CYS A 354 -13.78 -26.88 -2.44
CA CYS A 354 -14.88 -27.71 -2.91
C CYS A 354 -14.49 -29.20 -2.92
N ALA A 355 -14.68 -29.88 -1.78
CA ALA A 355 -14.46 -31.33 -1.66
C ALA A 355 -15.15 -32.19 -2.72
N PRO A 356 -16.43 -31.96 -3.11
CA PRO A 356 -17.09 -32.77 -4.14
C PRO A 356 -16.65 -32.41 -5.57
N GLU A 357 -15.72 -31.46 -5.76
CA GLU A 357 -15.25 -30.99 -7.06
C GLU A 357 -16.35 -30.31 -7.92
N GLY A 358 -17.39 -29.77 -7.28
CA GLY A 358 -18.45 -28.98 -7.92
C GLY A 358 -18.02 -27.58 -8.41
N MET A 359 -16.76 -27.20 -8.27
CA MET A 359 -16.21 -25.91 -8.70
C MET A 359 -14.96 -26.14 -9.55
N GLU A 360 -14.83 -25.42 -10.65
CA GLU A 360 -13.63 -25.45 -11.50
C GLU A 360 -13.30 -24.07 -12.09
N LEU A 361 -12.06 -23.87 -12.52
CA LEU A 361 -11.65 -22.66 -13.24
C LEU A 361 -11.77 -22.89 -14.73
N VAL A 362 -12.40 -21.97 -15.46
CA VAL A 362 -12.56 -22.06 -16.93
C VAL A 362 -11.22 -22.29 -17.64
N GLY A 363 -10.18 -21.57 -17.20
CA GLY A 363 -8.84 -21.69 -17.75
C GLY A 363 -8.14 -22.98 -17.38
N LEU A 364 -8.45 -23.60 -16.23
CA LEU A 364 -7.82 -24.84 -15.77
C LEU A 364 -8.87 -25.81 -15.18
N PRO A 365 -9.64 -26.51 -16.04
CA PRO A 365 -10.66 -27.47 -15.60
C PRO A 365 -10.02 -28.66 -14.88
N THR A 366 -10.59 -29.07 -13.74
CA THR A 366 -10.11 -30.19 -12.92
C THR A 366 -10.06 -31.51 -13.71
N PRO A 367 -11.07 -31.88 -14.53
CA PRO A 367 -11.03 -33.12 -15.32
C PRO A 367 -9.85 -33.17 -16.29
N ARG A 368 -9.55 -32.05 -16.97
CA ARG A 368 -8.43 -31.94 -17.90
C ARG A 368 -7.08 -32.09 -17.20
N LEU A 369 -6.94 -31.49 -16.01
CA LEU A 369 -5.74 -31.62 -15.20
C LEU A 369 -5.50 -33.08 -14.78
N ARG A 370 -6.57 -33.77 -14.35
CA ARG A 370 -6.55 -35.18 -13.93
C ARG A 370 -6.18 -36.10 -15.09
N GLU A 371 -6.75 -35.86 -16.27
CA GLU A 371 -6.45 -36.62 -17.47
C GLU A 371 -4.98 -36.44 -17.89
N THR A 372 -4.50 -35.19 -17.92
CA THR A 372 -3.09 -34.90 -18.20
C THR A 372 -2.15 -35.61 -17.22
N LEU A 373 -2.51 -35.65 -15.94
CA LEU A 373 -1.74 -36.35 -14.91
C LEU A 373 -1.74 -37.86 -15.13
N ARG A 374 -2.90 -38.47 -15.42
CA ARG A 374 -3.01 -39.92 -15.69
C ARG A 374 -2.19 -40.32 -16.90
N GLN A 375 -2.27 -39.56 -18.00
CA GLN A 375 -1.49 -39.81 -19.21
C GLN A 375 0.02 -39.71 -18.95
N ALA A 376 0.47 -38.70 -18.19
CA ALA A 376 1.87 -38.55 -17.82
C ALA A 376 2.37 -39.70 -16.93
N LEU A 377 1.55 -40.15 -15.98
CA LEU A 377 1.86 -41.28 -15.11
C LEU A 377 1.93 -42.60 -15.89
N ALA A 378 0.98 -42.85 -16.81
CA ALA A 378 0.96 -44.02 -17.66
C ALA A 378 2.22 -44.08 -18.55
N SER A 379 2.50 -42.98 -19.26
CA SER A 379 3.69 -42.88 -20.13
C SER A 379 5.01 -43.10 -19.37
N ALA A 380 5.13 -42.62 -18.13
CA ALA A 380 6.32 -42.86 -17.32
C ALA A 380 6.44 -44.33 -16.88
N ARG A 381 5.33 -44.98 -16.53
CA ARG A 381 5.30 -46.41 -16.19
C ARG A 381 5.65 -47.29 -17.39
N ASP A 382 5.12 -46.96 -18.57
CA ASP A 382 5.42 -47.68 -19.83
C ASP A 382 6.91 -47.57 -20.19
N ALA A 383 7.56 -46.48 -19.79
CA ALA A 383 9.01 -46.30 -19.92
C ALA A 383 9.85 -46.98 -18.82
N GLY A 384 9.24 -47.82 -17.98
CA GLY A 384 9.92 -48.52 -16.88
C GLY A 384 10.32 -47.62 -15.70
N GLN A 385 9.78 -46.40 -15.61
CA GLN A 385 10.09 -45.46 -14.54
C GLN A 385 9.13 -45.64 -13.36
N THR A 386 9.56 -45.24 -12.16
CA THR A 386 8.71 -45.08 -10.97
C THR A 386 8.30 -43.62 -10.82
N PRO A 387 7.16 -43.18 -11.38
CA PRO A 387 6.80 -41.77 -11.39
C PRO A 387 6.42 -41.24 -10.01
N ALA A 388 6.97 -40.07 -9.65
CA ALA A 388 6.56 -39.30 -8.49
C ALA A 388 5.77 -38.06 -8.93
N VAL A 389 4.63 -37.79 -8.28
CA VAL A 389 3.81 -36.60 -8.55
C VAL A 389 4.13 -35.53 -7.53
N VAL A 390 4.66 -34.40 -7.99
CA VAL A 390 4.96 -33.24 -7.13
C VAL A 390 4.01 -32.10 -7.49
N PHE A 391 3.14 -31.74 -6.55
CA PHE A 391 2.32 -30.54 -6.66
C PHE A 391 3.18 -29.33 -6.30
N THR A 392 3.51 -28.53 -7.31
CA THR A 392 4.23 -27.27 -7.12
C THR A 392 3.34 -26.11 -7.51
N CYS A 393 3.51 -24.98 -6.84
CA CYS A 393 2.96 -23.75 -7.35
C CYS A 393 3.71 -23.37 -8.63
N GLN A 394 3.00 -23.19 -9.75
CA GLN A 394 3.56 -22.80 -11.06
C GLN A 394 4.39 -21.50 -11.01
N ARG A 395 4.20 -20.72 -9.96
CA ARG A 395 4.93 -19.49 -9.71
C ARG A 395 6.35 -19.72 -9.17
N HIS A 396 6.58 -20.83 -8.49
CA HIS A 396 7.86 -21.18 -7.86
C HIS A 396 8.67 -22.23 -8.64
N THR A 397 8.14 -22.71 -9.78
CA THR A 397 8.85 -23.47 -10.82
C THR A 397 9.34 -22.57 -11.95
#